data_AF-A0A7V4IDC3-F1
#
_entry.id   AF-A0A7V4IDC3-F1
#
_cell.length_a   1.000
_cell.length_b   1.000
_cell.length_c   1.000
_cell.angle_alpha   90.00
_cell.angle_beta   90.00
_cell.angle_gamma   90.00
#
_symmetry.space_group_name_H-M   'P 1'
#
loop_
_entity.id
_entity.type
_entity.pdbx_description
1 polymer ?
#
loop_
_entity_poly.entity_id
_entity_poly.type
_entity_poly.pdbx_seq_one_letter_code
_entity_poly.pdbx_strand_id
1 'polypeptide(L)'
;MKHLTKLLALAGITTLCLATPAAFAQGGPGGERGNRGERGERGNWDPAQMQQRMMEGVRERLEVKDDTEWKAIEPLVQKVMDLRREQMGAGMRGAFGGRGGGPGGGRWGGEAPAEETALRTAIESNASNNELKARMEAYRKAKAAKEAELKTAQDNLKKVLSTKQEATALQMGLVN
;
A
#
# COMPACT_ATOMS: atom_id res chain seq x y z
N MET A 1 19.53 37.34 14.09
CA MET A 1 18.38 38.24 13.86
C MET A 1 17.40 37.55 12.93
N LYS A 2 16.23 37.15 13.49
CA LYS A 2 14.92 36.99 12.85
C LYS A 2 14.81 35.84 11.79
N HIS A 3 13.81 34.96 11.73
CA HIS A 3 12.41 34.94 12.21
C HIS A 3 11.95 33.46 12.22
N LEU A 4 11.63 32.87 13.38
CA LEU A 4 10.28 32.46 13.82
C LEU A 4 9.36 31.82 12.75
N THR A 5 9.22 30.49 12.80
CA THR A 5 8.05 29.76 12.26
C THR A 5 7.18 29.24 13.40
N LYS A 6 5.87 29.40 13.19
CA LYS A 6 4.85 29.66 14.20
C LYS A 6 4.16 28.38 14.66
N LEU A 7 4.02 28.26 15.98
CA LEU A 7 2.98 27.52 16.68
C LEU A 7 1.61 28.14 16.35
N LEU A 8 0.64 27.32 15.93
CA LEU A 8 -0.77 27.69 15.88
C LEU A 8 -1.61 26.54 16.43
N ALA A 9 -2.03 26.71 17.68
CA ALA A 9 -3.16 26.05 18.31
C ALA A 9 -4.35 27.04 18.29
N LEU A 10 -5.57 26.55 18.05
CA LEU A 10 -6.92 27.16 18.24
C LEU A 10 -7.89 26.37 17.32
N ALA A 11 -9.13 25.99 17.63
CA ALA A 11 -10.10 26.16 18.72
C ALA A 11 -11.09 24.97 18.57
N GLY A 12 -11.74 24.39 19.59
CA GLY A 12 -12.58 25.04 20.58
C GLY A 12 -14.04 25.11 20.08
N ILE A 13 -14.81 24.02 20.22
CA ILE A 13 -16.28 24.11 20.25
C ILE A 13 -16.76 23.27 21.44
N THR A 14 -16.92 23.96 22.56
CA THR A 14 -17.73 23.56 23.70
C THR A 14 -19.16 24.02 23.46
N THR A 15 -20.10 23.08 23.32
CA THR A 15 -21.53 23.39 23.43
C THR A 15 -22.08 22.72 24.69
N LEU A 16 -22.28 23.58 25.68
CA LEU A 16 -22.94 23.37 26.95
C LEU A 16 -24.46 23.27 26.74
N CYS A 17 -25.07 22.18 27.18
CA CYS A 17 -26.51 22.15 27.50
C CYS A 17 -26.69 21.37 28.81
N LEU A 18 -27.04 22.09 29.88
CA LEU A 18 -27.50 21.54 31.15
C LEU A 18 -29.01 21.75 31.27
N ALA A 19 -29.77 20.66 31.45
CA ALA A 19 -31.03 20.60 32.20
C ALA A 19 -31.44 19.12 32.44
N THR A 20 -31.36 18.69 33.70
CA THR A 20 -31.92 17.46 34.33
C THR A 20 -33.47 17.57 34.51
N PRO A 21 -34.27 16.52 34.87
CA PRO A 21 -33.93 15.29 35.62
C PRO A 21 -34.55 13.96 35.14
N ALA A 22 -34.21 12.89 35.86
CA ALA A 22 -34.60 11.49 35.68
C ALA A 22 -36.12 11.24 35.54
N ALA A 23 -36.48 10.30 34.66
CA ALA A 23 -37.72 9.54 34.77
C ALA A 23 -37.47 8.11 34.26
N PHE A 24 -37.53 7.15 35.18
CA PHE A 24 -37.83 5.76 34.86
C PHE A 24 -39.21 5.71 34.22
N ALA A 25 -39.36 5.05 33.07
CA ALA A 25 -40.66 4.58 32.61
C ALA A 25 -40.49 3.28 31.84
N GLN A 26 -41.26 2.30 32.28
CA GLN A 26 -41.31 0.90 31.90
C GLN A 26 -41.73 0.66 30.45
N GLY A 27 -41.32 -0.49 29.93
CA GLY A 27 -42.26 -1.40 29.27
C GLY A 27 -42.31 -1.34 27.74
N GLY A 28 -41.65 -2.31 27.09
CA GLY A 28 -41.89 -2.65 25.69
C GLY A 28 -40.93 -3.75 25.22
N PRO A 29 -41.42 -4.81 24.56
CA PRO A 29 -40.93 -6.18 24.72
C PRO A 29 -39.62 -6.47 24.00
N GLY A 30 -38.85 -7.40 24.58
CA GLY A 30 -37.76 -8.07 23.90
C GLY A 30 -38.26 -8.70 22.60
N GLY A 31 -37.66 -8.23 21.51
CA GLY A 31 -37.67 -8.86 20.20
C GLY A 31 -36.26 -8.71 19.65
N GLU A 32 -35.56 -9.82 19.62
CA GLU A 32 -34.37 -10.14 18.82
C GLU A 32 -33.83 -8.97 17.97
N ARG A 33 -32.73 -8.36 18.42
CA ARG A 33 -31.75 -7.78 17.50
C ARG A 33 -31.01 -8.91 16.80
N GLY A 34 -31.77 -9.68 16.02
CA GLY A 34 -31.26 -10.58 15.02
C GLY A 34 -30.44 -9.77 14.02
N ASN A 35 -29.26 -10.29 13.75
CA ASN A 35 -28.50 -10.02 12.55
C ASN A 35 -27.94 -8.60 12.39
N ARG A 36 -26.93 -8.25 13.20
CA ARG A 36 -25.80 -7.45 12.71
C ARG A 36 -24.70 -8.40 12.20
N GLY A 37 -25.10 -9.32 11.32
CA GLY A 37 -24.24 -10.27 10.60
C GLY A 37 -23.75 -9.75 9.25
N GLU A 38 -24.15 -8.54 8.83
CA GLU A 38 -23.72 -7.94 7.56
C GLU A 38 -22.52 -6.99 7.74
N ARG A 39 -21.53 -7.40 8.55
CA ARG A 39 -20.15 -6.97 8.27
C ARG A 39 -19.76 -7.75 7.02
N GLY A 40 -20.06 -7.12 5.88
CA GLY A 40 -20.14 -7.71 4.55
C GLY A 40 -19.18 -8.85 4.33
N GLU A 41 -19.65 -9.86 3.59
CA GLU A 41 -18.82 -10.89 2.99
C GLU A 41 -17.47 -10.27 2.64
N ARG A 42 -16.47 -10.55 3.50
CA ARG A 42 -15.07 -10.38 3.14
C ARG A 42 -14.88 -11.45 2.10
N GLY A 43 -15.29 -11.12 0.88
CA GLY A 43 -15.30 -11.99 -0.27
C GLY A 43 -13.95 -12.67 -0.31
N ASN A 44 -13.99 -13.96 -0.62
CA ASN A 44 -12.81 -14.72 -0.95
C ASN A 44 -12.17 -14.09 -2.20
N TRP A 45 -11.43 -13.00 -2.00
CA TRP A 45 -10.71 -12.28 -3.04
C TRP A 45 -9.56 -13.18 -3.45
N ASP A 46 -9.77 -13.98 -4.48
CA ASP A 46 -8.73 -14.76 -5.12
C ASP A 46 -7.67 -13.78 -5.67
N PRO A 47 -6.42 -13.83 -5.18
CA PRO A 47 -5.34 -12.96 -5.66
C PRO A 47 -5.12 -13.09 -7.17
N ALA A 48 -5.35 -14.28 -7.74
CA ALA A 48 -5.22 -14.50 -9.18
C ALA A 48 -6.30 -13.73 -9.95
N GLN A 49 -7.55 -13.72 -9.46
CA GLN A 49 -8.64 -12.97 -10.08
C GLN A 49 -8.44 -11.46 -9.98
N MET A 50 -7.89 -10.95 -8.86
CA MET A 50 -7.55 -9.54 -8.74
C MET A 50 -6.45 -9.13 -9.72
N GLN A 51 -5.43 -9.98 -9.86
CA GLN A 51 -4.35 -9.75 -10.82
C GLN A 51 -4.87 -9.75 -12.25
N GLN A 52 -5.73 -10.71 -12.60
CA GLN A 52 -6.34 -10.76 -13.93
C GLN A 52 -7.13 -9.48 -14.24
N ARG A 53 -8.01 -9.04 -13.33
CA ARG A 53 -8.78 -7.79 -13.50
C ARG A 53 -7.88 -6.56 -13.64
N MET A 54 -6.76 -6.53 -12.91
CA MET A 54 -5.78 -5.45 -13.03
C MET A 54 -5.12 -5.47 -14.42
N MET A 55 -4.73 -6.64 -14.93
CA MET A 55 -4.12 -6.80 -16.25
C MET A 55 -5.09 -6.46 -17.38
N GLU A 56 -6.35 -6.88 -17.28
CA GLU A 56 -7.41 -6.51 -18.23
C GLU A 56 -7.61 -4.99 -18.25
N GLY A 57 -7.64 -4.34 -17.08
CA GLY A 57 -7.74 -2.88 -17.00
C GLY A 57 -6.52 -2.14 -17.56
N VAL A 58 -5.32 -2.73 -17.50
CA VAL A 58 -4.13 -2.19 -18.18
C VAL A 58 -4.27 -2.31 -19.69
N ARG A 59 -4.65 -3.50 -20.18
CA ARG A 59 -4.85 -3.76 -21.60
C ARG A 59 -5.83 -2.76 -22.22
N GLU A 60 -6.95 -2.53 -21.55
CA GLU A 60 -7.98 -1.60 -21.98
C GLU A 60 -7.47 -0.15 -22.05
N ARG A 61 -6.76 0.32 -21.02
CA ARG A 61 -6.20 1.68 -20.98
C ARG A 61 -5.11 1.89 -22.03
N LEU A 62 -4.28 0.87 -22.26
CA LEU A 62 -3.29 0.87 -23.34
C LEU A 62 -3.95 0.74 -24.72
N GLU A 63 -5.28 0.55 -24.78
CA GLU A 63 -6.08 0.37 -25.99
C GLU A 63 -5.54 -0.75 -26.91
N VAL A 64 -4.98 -1.80 -26.31
CA VAL A 64 -4.38 -2.93 -27.06
C VAL A 64 -5.49 -3.85 -27.57
N LYS A 65 -5.84 -3.67 -28.85
CA LYS A 65 -6.87 -4.45 -29.54
C LYS A 65 -6.36 -5.78 -30.08
N ASP A 66 -5.08 -5.84 -30.45
CA ASP A 66 -4.47 -7.04 -31.03
C ASP A 66 -3.97 -8.00 -29.95
N ASP A 67 -4.34 -9.27 -30.04
CA ASP A 67 -3.93 -10.30 -29.07
C ASP A 67 -2.44 -10.65 -29.17
N THR A 68 -1.82 -10.46 -30.34
CA THR A 68 -0.38 -10.74 -30.54
C THR A 68 0.45 -9.65 -29.89
N GLU A 69 0.06 -8.40 -30.07
CA GLU A 69 0.64 -7.24 -29.39
C GLU A 69 0.48 -7.38 -27.86
N TRP A 70 -0.72 -7.77 -27.39
CA TRP A 70 -0.93 -8.00 -25.96
C TRP A 70 -0.02 -9.09 -25.41
N LYS A 71 0.15 -10.21 -26.11
CA LYS A 71 1.07 -11.29 -25.69
C LYS A 71 2.53 -10.84 -25.57
N ALA A 72 2.95 -9.81 -26.30
CA ALA A 72 4.29 -9.25 -26.18
C ALA A 72 4.41 -8.26 -25.01
N ILE A 73 3.35 -7.49 -24.72
CA ILE A 73 3.32 -6.45 -23.68
C ILE A 73 3.03 -7.03 -22.29
N GLU A 74 2.09 -7.97 -22.20
CA GLU A 74 1.60 -8.59 -20.97
C GLU A 74 2.71 -9.05 -20.01
N PRO A 75 3.69 -9.87 -20.42
CA PRO A 75 4.74 -10.33 -19.50
C PRO A 75 5.63 -9.18 -18.99
N LEU A 76 5.80 -8.11 -19.77
CA LEU A 76 6.59 -6.94 -19.37
C LEU A 76 5.84 -6.06 -18.37
N VAL A 77 4.54 -5.83 -18.61
CA VAL A 77 3.66 -5.15 -17.65
C VAL A 77 3.60 -5.93 -16.34
N GLN A 78 3.40 -7.24 -16.40
CA GLN A 78 3.35 -8.11 -15.24
C GLN A 78 4.64 -7.99 -14.41
N LYS A 79 5.80 -8.07 -15.07
CA LYS A 79 7.11 -7.94 -14.42
C LYS A 79 7.29 -6.57 -13.74
N VAL A 80 6.88 -5.48 -14.40
CA VAL A 80 6.93 -4.13 -13.81
C VAL A 80 6.01 -4.04 -12.58
N MET A 81 4.80 -4.57 -12.66
CA MET A 81 3.85 -4.57 -11.55
C MET A 81 4.33 -5.40 -10.37
N ASP A 82 4.94 -6.57 -10.61
CA ASP A 82 5.49 -7.42 -9.58
C ASP A 82 6.68 -6.75 -8.87
N LEU A 83 7.63 -6.18 -9.63
CA LEU A 83 8.76 -5.43 -9.07
C LEU A 83 8.28 -4.20 -8.27
N ARG A 84 7.24 -3.50 -8.75
CA ARG A 84 6.60 -2.40 -8.01
C ARG A 84 5.92 -2.88 -6.74
N ARG A 85 5.23 -4.01 -6.78
CA ARG A 85 4.59 -4.63 -5.61
C ARG A 85 5.63 -5.01 -4.57
N GLU A 86 6.74 -5.59 -4.99
CA GLU A 86 7.87 -5.91 -4.11
C GLU A 86 8.46 -4.66 -3.45
N GLN A 87 8.58 -3.55 -4.20
CA GLN A 87 9.04 -2.28 -3.65
C GLN A 87 7.99 -1.64 -2.70
N MET A 88 6.70 -1.71 -3.05
CA MET A 88 5.59 -1.19 -2.26
C MET A 88 5.30 -2.01 -1.01
N GLY A 89 5.61 -3.31 -1.00
CA GLY A 89 5.51 -4.19 0.17
C GLY A 89 6.39 -3.75 1.35
N ALA A 90 7.38 -2.89 1.10
CA ALA A 90 8.15 -2.18 2.11
C ALA A 90 7.40 -0.97 2.70
N GLY A 91 6.77 -0.13 1.85
CA GLY A 91 6.16 1.14 2.28
C GLY A 91 4.69 1.06 2.71
N MET A 92 3.87 0.26 2.04
CA MET A 92 2.42 0.14 2.32
C MET A 92 2.14 -0.65 3.62
N ARG A 93 3.12 -1.44 4.07
CA ARG A 93 3.10 -2.17 5.35
C ARG A 93 2.94 -1.22 6.55
N GLY A 94 3.57 -0.03 6.48
CA GLY A 94 3.47 1.00 7.52
C GLY A 94 2.14 1.75 7.51
N ALA A 95 1.53 1.93 6.34
CA ALA A 95 0.30 2.69 6.19
C ALA A 95 -0.98 1.88 6.46
N PHE A 96 -0.98 0.58 6.13
CA PHE A 96 -2.13 -0.32 6.32
C PHE A 96 -2.03 -1.25 7.54
N GLY A 97 -0.87 -1.33 8.21
CA GLY A 97 -0.64 -2.19 9.37
C GLY A 97 0.01 -1.51 10.58
N GLY A 98 0.27 -0.20 10.50
CA GLY A 98 1.19 0.48 11.40
C GLY A 98 0.59 1.45 12.41
N ARG A 99 -0.58 1.17 13.01
CA ARG A 99 -0.95 1.78 14.32
C ARG A 99 -2.11 1.06 15.03
N GLY A 100 -1.87 -0.14 15.53
CA GLY A 100 -2.70 -0.75 16.57
C GLY A 100 -3.34 -2.07 16.17
N GLY A 101 -3.25 -3.04 17.10
CA GLY A 101 -4.22 -4.13 17.16
C GLY A 101 -3.66 -5.54 17.08
N GLY A 102 -2.82 -5.94 18.04
CA GLY A 102 -2.76 -7.30 18.55
C GLY A 102 -2.32 -8.44 17.60
N PRO A 103 -2.26 -9.68 18.13
CA PRO A 103 -1.90 -10.88 17.36
C PRO A 103 -3.03 -11.23 16.38
N GLY A 104 -3.07 -10.54 15.23
CA GLY A 104 -4.13 -10.70 14.24
C GLY A 104 -4.24 -9.59 13.18
N GLY A 105 -3.28 -8.66 13.12
CA GLY A 105 -3.30 -7.55 12.16
C GLY A 105 -2.86 -7.93 10.74
N GLY A 106 -3.81 -7.90 9.80
CA GLY A 106 -3.55 -7.43 8.43
C GLY A 106 -2.99 -8.44 7.44
N ARG A 107 -3.89 -9.22 6.85
CA ARG A 107 -3.78 -10.16 5.73
C ARG A 107 -3.34 -9.53 4.38
N TRP A 108 -2.35 -8.64 4.37
CA TRP A 108 -1.64 -8.20 3.17
C TRP A 108 -0.23 -8.79 3.21
N GLY A 109 -0.18 -10.08 2.87
CA GLY A 109 0.95 -10.97 3.05
C GLY A 109 2.11 -10.71 2.09
N GLY A 110 3.29 -10.66 2.69
CA GLY A 110 4.60 -10.73 2.06
C GLY A 110 5.62 -10.37 3.12
N GLU A 111 6.58 -11.24 3.44
CA GLU A 111 7.65 -10.97 4.41
C GLU A 111 8.31 -9.61 4.13
N ALA A 112 8.64 -8.82 5.16
CA ALA A 112 9.40 -7.59 4.91
C ALA A 112 10.75 -7.97 4.30
N PRO A 113 11.29 -7.20 3.33
CA PRO A 113 12.57 -7.54 2.72
C PRO A 113 13.62 -7.71 3.83
N ALA A 114 14.41 -8.79 3.73
CA ALA A 114 15.27 -9.25 4.82
C ALA A 114 16.19 -8.14 5.34
N GLU A 115 16.70 -7.29 4.46
CA GLU A 115 17.59 -6.18 4.77
C GLU A 115 16.89 -5.03 5.51
N GLU A 116 15.59 -4.80 5.27
CA GLU A 116 14.81 -3.81 6.00
C GLU A 116 14.50 -4.28 7.42
N THR A 117 14.09 -5.53 7.58
CA THR A 117 13.91 -6.16 8.90
C THR A 117 15.22 -6.15 9.68
N ALA A 118 16.32 -6.52 9.01
CA ALA A 118 17.66 -6.53 9.58
C ALA A 118 18.12 -5.16 10.08
N LEU A 119 17.84 -4.07 9.35
CA LEU A 119 18.13 -2.71 9.79
C LEU A 119 17.20 -2.28 10.93
N ARG A 120 15.90 -2.57 10.84
CA ARG A 120 14.92 -2.26 11.89
C ARG A 120 15.27 -2.92 13.22
N THR A 121 15.56 -4.22 13.21
CA THR A 121 15.97 -4.95 14.40
C THR A 121 17.24 -4.37 15.01
N ALA A 122 18.23 -3.97 14.20
CA ALA A 122 19.45 -3.34 14.71
C ALA A 122 19.18 -1.99 15.39
N ILE A 123 18.19 -1.23 14.90
CA ILE A 123 17.74 0.01 15.54
C ILE A 123 17.03 -0.31 16.86
N GLU A 124 16.08 -1.24 16.85
CA GLU A 124 15.29 -1.65 18.02
C GLU A 124 16.15 -2.27 19.13
N SER A 125 17.19 -3.01 18.78
CA SER A 125 18.13 -3.62 19.72
C SER A 125 19.24 -2.68 20.18
N ASN A 126 19.22 -1.41 19.76
CA ASN A 126 20.28 -0.43 20.01
C ASN A 126 21.68 -0.98 19.69
N ALA A 127 21.81 -1.59 18.51
CA ALA A 127 23.05 -2.21 18.05
C ALA A 127 24.22 -1.22 17.99
N SER A 128 25.45 -1.76 17.97
CA SER A 128 26.64 -0.93 17.88
C SER A 128 26.66 -0.05 16.63
N ASN A 129 27.33 1.10 16.69
CA ASN A 129 27.49 1.99 15.54
C ASN A 129 28.07 1.29 14.29
N ASN A 130 28.95 0.31 14.49
CA ASN A 130 29.54 -0.47 13.40
C ASN A 130 28.51 -1.39 12.74
N GLU A 131 27.66 -2.06 13.54
CA GLU A 131 26.59 -2.90 13.03
C GLU A 131 25.53 -2.08 12.30
N LEU A 132 25.10 -0.96 12.86
CA LEU A 132 24.14 -0.06 12.21
C LEU A 132 24.66 0.43 10.84
N LYS A 133 25.95 0.79 10.74
CA LYS A 133 26.57 1.17 9.47
C LYS A 133 26.52 0.03 8.44
N ALA A 134 26.86 -1.19 8.85
CA ALA A 134 26.82 -2.36 7.97
C ALA A 134 25.39 -2.65 7.47
N ARG A 135 24.38 -2.60 8.37
CA ARG A 135 22.96 -2.83 8.02
C ARG A 135 22.42 -1.74 7.10
N MET A 136 22.81 -0.48 7.31
CA MET A 136 22.45 0.63 6.41
C MET A 136 23.04 0.45 5.01
N GLU A 137 24.30 0.01 4.91
CA GLU A 137 24.93 -0.24 3.62
C GLU A 137 24.25 -1.40 2.87
N ALA A 138 23.95 -2.50 3.56
CA ALA A 138 23.22 -3.62 2.99
C ALA A 138 21.83 -3.20 2.50
N TYR A 139 21.07 -2.44 3.31
CA TYR A 139 19.77 -1.90 2.93
C TYR A 139 19.85 -1.01 1.68
N ARG A 140 20.83 -0.11 1.61
CA ARG A 140 21.02 0.77 0.43
C ARG A 140 21.36 -0.03 -0.81
N LYS A 141 22.23 -1.04 -0.71
CA LYS A 141 22.59 -1.91 -1.84
C LYS A 141 21.38 -2.70 -2.34
N ALA A 142 20.60 -3.29 -1.43
CA ALA A 142 19.38 -4.00 -1.79
C ALA A 142 18.36 -3.08 -2.47
N LYS A 143 18.17 -1.86 -1.94
CA LYS A 143 17.29 -0.86 -2.55
C LYS A 143 17.76 -0.47 -3.96
N ALA A 144 19.04 -0.17 -4.12
CA ALA A 144 19.61 0.20 -5.41
C ALA A 144 19.49 -0.93 -6.45
N ALA A 145 19.69 -2.18 -6.04
CA ALA A 145 19.50 -3.34 -6.92
C ALA A 145 18.05 -3.46 -7.40
N LYS A 146 17.07 -3.37 -6.49
CA LYS A 146 15.64 -3.40 -6.85
C LYS A 146 15.22 -2.23 -7.74
N GLU A 147 15.75 -1.04 -7.50
CA GLU A 147 15.51 0.13 -8.34
C GLU A 147 16.08 -0.07 -9.76
N ALA A 148 17.28 -0.64 -9.88
CA ALA A 148 17.90 -0.95 -11.17
C ALA A 148 17.13 -2.03 -11.96
N GLU A 149 16.64 -3.07 -11.28
CA GLU A 149 15.80 -4.11 -11.89
C GLU A 149 14.47 -3.54 -12.38
N LEU A 150 13.80 -2.72 -11.57
CA LEU A 150 12.57 -2.05 -11.98
C LEU A 150 12.81 -1.16 -13.20
N LYS A 151 13.87 -0.34 -13.17
CA LYS A 151 14.22 0.52 -14.31
C LYS A 151 14.44 -0.30 -15.58
N THR A 152 15.18 -1.41 -15.48
CA THR A 152 15.41 -2.31 -16.62
C THR A 152 14.11 -2.89 -17.17
N ALA A 153 13.17 -3.29 -16.29
CA ALA A 153 11.86 -3.78 -16.71
C ALA A 153 11.02 -2.68 -17.38
N GLN A 154 11.07 -1.45 -16.86
CA GLN A 154 10.42 -0.28 -17.46
C GLN A 154 10.98 0.05 -18.85
N ASP A 155 12.30 0.03 -18.99
CA ASP A 155 12.97 0.28 -20.28
C ASP A 155 12.63 -0.79 -21.31
N ASN A 156 12.52 -2.06 -20.89
CA ASN A 156 12.09 -3.13 -21.79
C ASN A 156 10.60 -3.01 -22.17
N LEU A 157 9.74 -2.57 -21.25
CA LEU A 157 8.35 -2.27 -21.57
C LEU A 157 8.26 -1.14 -22.60
N LYS A 158 8.99 -0.02 -22.41
CA LYS A 158 8.98 1.12 -23.36
C LYS A 158 9.34 0.71 -24.79
N LYS A 159 10.25 -0.24 -24.99
CA LYS A 159 10.68 -0.71 -26.33
C LYS A 159 9.56 -1.34 -27.17
N VAL A 160 8.51 -1.86 -26.54
CA VAL A 160 7.41 -2.53 -27.23
C VAL A 160 6.14 -1.69 -27.27
N LEU A 161 6.12 -0.52 -26.64
CA LEU A 161 4.97 0.38 -26.64
C LEU A 161 5.07 1.40 -27.78
N SER A 162 3.93 1.74 -28.34
CA SER A 162 3.77 2.95 -29.16
C SER A 162 3.81 4.21 -28.29
N THR A 163 4.02 5.38 -28.89
CA THR A 163 4.09 6.67 -28.17
C THR A 163 2.84 6.96 -27.32
N LYS A 164 1.63 6.63 -27.83
CA LYS A 164 0.39 6.82 -27.07
C LYS A 164 0.33 5.88 -25.86
N GLN A 165 0.69 4.61 -26.06
CA GLN A 165 0.74 3.62 -24.99
C GLN A 165 1.79 3.95 -23.94
N GLU A 166 2.95 4.47 -24.35
CA GLU A 166 3.98 4.92 -23.43
C GLU A 166 3.48 6.09 -22.57
N ALA A 167 2.79 7.07 -23.15
CA ALA A 167 2.18 8.16 -22.40
C ALA A 167 1.13 7.66 -21.39
N THR A 168 0.27 6.71 -21.80
CA THR A 168 -0.70 6.09 -20.89
C THR A 168 0.00 5.26 -19.80
N ALA A 169 1.01 4.48 -20.16
CA ALA A 169 1.81 3.70 -19.23
C ALA A 169 2.54 4.60 -18.23
N LEU A 170 2.99 5.79 -18.65
CA LEU A 170 3.61 6.78 -17.78
C LEU A 170 2.58 7.37 -16.81
N GLN A 171 1.38 7.72 -17.28
CA GLN A 171 0.28 8.18 -16.42
C GLN A 171 -0.13 7.13 -15.38
N MET A 172 -0.12 5.85 -15.77
CA MET A 172 -0.40 4.74 -14.88
C MET A 172 0.73 4.44 -13.89
N GLY A 173 1.91 5.06 -14.08
CA GLY A 173 3.12 4.66 -13.40
C GLY A 173 3.40 3.19 -13.66
N LEU A 174 3.55 2.80 -14.92
CA LEU A 174 4.19 1.54 -15.30
C LEU A 174 5.63 1.85 -15.68
N VAL A 175 5.81 2.77 -16.61
CA VAL A 175 7.12 3.27 -17.05
C VAL A 175 7.53 4.54 -16.30
N ASN A 176 8.71 5.06 -16.61
CA ASN A 176 9.31 6.27 -16.06
C ASN A 176 9.77 7.22 -17.16
#